data_AF-A0A3Y8F7W7-F1
#
_entry.id   AF-A0A3Y8F7W7-F1
#
_cell.length_a   1.000
_cell.length_b   1.000
_cell.length_c   1.000
_cell.angle_alpha   90.00
_cell.angle_beta   90.00
_cell.angle_gamma   90.00
#
_symmetry.space_group_name_H-M   'P 1'
#
loop_
_entity.id
_entity.type
_entity.pdbx_description
1 polymer ?
#
loop_
_entity_poly.entity_id
_entity_poly.type
_entity_poly.pdbx_seq_one_letter_code
_entity_poly.pdbx_strand_id
1 'polypeptide(L)' 'MSNPFFIKCLKDTEGWWTEGEIYEARRVAGGFVQFGDDNQPNGEDWSASPIQYREDGSILYQVGGLDGEVIFEEAGQ' A
#
# COMPACT_ATOMS: atom_id res chain seq x y z
N MET A 1 0.39 19.25 3.15
CA MET A 1 -0.15 18.31 2.16
C MET A 1 1.00 17.45 1.70
N SER A 2 0.97 16.15 1.98
CA SER A 2 1.95 15.20 1.45
C SER A 2 1.70 15.03 -0.04
N ASN A 3 2.76 15.07 -0.86
CA ASN A 3 2.62 14.70 -2.26
C ASN A 3 2.22 13.22 -2.34
N PRO A 4 1.26 12.86 -3.22
CA PRO A 4 0.98 11.46 -3.48
C PRO A 4 2.23 10.77 -4.04
N PHE A 5 2.39 9.52 -3.66
CA PHE A 5 3.43 8.61 -4.15
C PHE A 5 2.76 7.30 -4.57
N PHE A 6 3.52 6.39 -5.18
CA PHE A 6 2.96 5.18 -5.76
C PHE A 6 3.43 3.95 -4.98
N ILE A 7 2.52 3.01 -4.77
CA ILE A 7 2.81 1.70 -4.21
C ILE A 7 2.34 0.59 -5.16
N LYS A 8 3.11 -0.48 -5.27
CA LYS A 8 2.79 -1.64 -6.09
C LYS A 8 2.17 -2.74 -5.25
N CYS A 9 1.06 -3.32 -5.69
CA CYS A 9 0.52 -4.52 -5.07
C CYS A 9 1.47 -5.70 -5.36
N LEU A 10 2.03 -6.31 -4.31
CA LEU A 10 2.88 -7.49 -4.44
C LEU A 10 2.12 -8.78 -4.17
N LYS A 11 1.09 -8.69 -3.31
CA LYS A 11 0.26 -9.82 -2.93
C LYS A 11 -1.11 -9.33 -2.53
N ASP A 12 -2.15 -10.00 -3.04
CA ASP A 12 -3.51 -9.83 -2.56
C ASP A 12 -4.24 -11.18 -2.52
N THR A 13 -4.69 -11.56 -1.33
CA THR A 13 -5.47 -12.79 -1.14
C THR A 13 -6.95 -12.52 -0.88
N GLU A 14 -7.36 -11.26 -0.84
CA GLU A 14 -8.72 -10.81 -0.60
C GLU A 14 -9.45 -10.47 -1.90
N GLY A 15 -8.72 -10.07 -2.95
CA GLY A 15 -9.25 -9.81 -4.29
C GLY A 15 -9.81 -8.40 -4.48
N TRP A 16 -9.37 -7.43 -3.66
CA TRP A 16 -9.70 -6.02 -3.82
C TRP A 16 -8.69 -5.28 -4.70
N TRP A 17 -7.48 -5.83 -4.83
CA TRP A 17 -6.37 -5.29 -5.60
C TRP A 17 -5.83 -6.32 -6.59
N THR A 18 -5.26 -5.82 -7.68
CA THR A 18 -4.61 -6.64 -8.69
C THR A 18 -3.10 -6.71 -8.42
N GLU A 19 -2.57 -7.91 -8.18
CA GLU A 19 -1.14 -8.12 -8.03
C GLU A 19 -0.36 -7.61 -9.25
N GLY A 20 0.67 -6.80 -9.01
CA GLY A 20 1.48 -6.17 -10.04
C GLY A 20 1.07 -4.73 -10.38
N GLU A 21 -0.17 -4.34 -10.10
CA GLU A 21 -0.67 -2.98 -10.36
C GLU A 21 -0.16 -1.95 -9.35
N ILE A 22 -0.26 -0.69 -9.74
CA ILE A 22 0.27 0.45 -9.00
C ILE A 22 -0.89 1.35 -8.56
N TYR A 23 -0.88 1.73 -7.28
CA TYR A 23 -1.91 2.54 -6.65
C TYR A 23 -1.30 3.84 -6.12
N GLU A 24 -2.04 4.93 -6.27
CA GLU A 24 -1.71 6.19 -5.64
C GLU A 24 -1.95 6.09 -4.13
N ALA A 25 -0.96 6.50 -3.36
CA ALA A 25 -0.99 6.44 -1.92
C ALA A 25 -0.57 7.78 -1.30
N ARG A 26 -1.09 8.02 -0.10
CA ARG A 26 -0.70 9.16 0.74
C ARG A 26 -0.15 8.66 2.07
N ARG A 27 0.92 9.30 2.55
CA ARG A 27 1.43 9.06 3.90
C ARG A 27 0.53 9.76 4.91
N VAL A 28 0.19 9.06 5.98
CA VAL A 28 -0.55 9.60 7.13
C VAL A 28 0.26 9.46 8.41
N ALA A 29 -0.33 9.81 9.56
CA ALA A 29 0.38 9.79 10.84
C ALA A 29 0.95 8.40 11.17
N GLY A 30 2.09 8.37 11.87
CA GLY A 30 2.72 7.12 12.28
C GLY A 30 3.41 6.34 11.17
N GLY A 31 3.57 6.91 9.97
CA GLY A 31 4.21 6.25 8.83
C GLY A 31 3.30 5.30 8.07
N PHE A 32 2.02 5.23 8.44
CA PHE A 32 0.99 4.52 7.69
C PHE A 32 0.75 5.17 6.33
N VAL A 33 0.15 4.40 5.44
CA VAL A 33 -0.26 4.85 4.12
C VAL A 33 -1.75 4.60 3.94
N GLN A 34 -2.41 5.43 3.14
CA GLN A 34 -3.79 5.25 2.70
C GLN A 34 -3.88 5.30 1.19
N PHE A 35 -4.74 4.46 0.62
CA PHE A 35 -4.89 4.26 -0.81
C PHE A 35 -6.23 3.58 -1.12
N GLY A 36 -6.62 3.61 -2.39
CA GLY A 36 -7.84 2.99 -2.90
C GLY A 36 -7.67 1.52 -3.29
N ASP A 37 -8.71 0.95 -3.87
CA ASP A 37 -8.75 -0.40 -4.44
C ASP A 37 -9.19 -0.39 -5.91
N ASP A 38 -9.33 -1.55 -6.55
CA ASP A 38 -9.70 -1.64 -7.97
C ASP A 38 -11.09 -1.07 -8.29
N ASN A 39 -12.01 -1.07 -7.32
CA ASN A 39 -13.35 -0.53 -7.48
C ASN A 39 -13.41 0.97 -7.13
N GLN A 40 -12.57 1.40 -6.20
CA GLN A 40 -12.47 2.77 -5.73
C GLN A 40 -11.01 3.24 -5.72
N PRO A 41 -10.42 3.51 -6.90
CA PRO A 41 -8.98 3.81 -7.03
C PRO A 41 -8.56 5.12 -6.36
N ASN A 42 -9.49 6.05 -6.18
CA ASN A 42 -9.29 7.32 -5.45
C ASN A 42 -9.82 7.26 -4.01
N GLY A 43 -10.15 6.06 -3.52
CA GLY A 43 -10.60 5.84 -2.15
C GLY A 43 -9.47 6.04 -1.14
N GLU A 44 -9.83 6.32 0.10
CA GLU A 44 -8.90 6.46 1.23
C GLU A 44 -9.26 5.51 2.38
N ASP A 45 -10.08 4.51 2.06
CA ASP A 45 -10.73 3.61 3.01
C ASP A 45 -9.77 2.56 3.57
N TRP A 46 -8.71 2.24 2.82
CA TRP A 46 -7.71 1.26 3.22
C TRP A 46 -6.49 1.95 3.81
N SER A 47 -5.94 1.34 4.86
CA SER A 47 -4.69 1.77 5.46
C SER A 47 -3.74 0.61 5.65
N ALA A 48 -2.47 0.82 5.30
CA ALA A 48 -1.42 -0.15 5.50
C ALA A 48 -0.32 0.42 6.41
N SER A 49 0.18 -0.43 7.30
CA SER A 49 1.32 -0.12 8.16
C SER A 49 2.63 -0.54 7.50
N PRO A 50 3.74 0.19 7.68
CA PRO A 50 5.05 -0.27 7.24
C PRO A 50 5.48 -1.50 8.06
N ILE A 51 5.89 -2.56 7.37
CA ILE A 51 6.33 -3.83 7.99
C ILE A 51 7.80 -4.14 7.75
N GLN A 52 8.42 -3.56 6.71
CA GLN A 52 9.84 -3.78 6.41
C GLN A 52 10.44 -2.60 5.64
N TYR A 53 11.62 -2.13 6.06
CA TYR A 53 12.47 -1.20 5.30
C TYR A 53 13.63 -2.01 4.75
N ARG A 54 13.81 -2.02 3.43
CA ARG A 54 14.81 -2.85 2.75
C ARG A 54 16.08 -2.07 2.42
N GLU A 55 17.17 -2.80 2.15
CA GLU A 55 18.48 -2.21 1.86
C GLU A 55 18.51 -1.41 0.55
N ASP A 56 17.66 -1.76 -0.42
CA ASP A 56 17.49 -1.04 -1.68
C ASP A 56 16.64 0.25 -1.54
N GLY A 57 16.25 0.60 -0.31
CA GLY A 57 15.43 1.77 -0.01
C GLY A 57 13.93 1.54 -0.18
N SER A 58 13.49 0.38 -0.65
CA SER A 58 12.07 0.05 -0.74
C SER A 58 11.44 -0.20 0.64
N ILE A 59 10.13 0.02 0.72
CA ILE A 59 9.35 -0.18 1.95
C ILE A 59 8.19 -1.12 1.65
N LEU A 60 8.01 -2.14 2.49
CA LEU A 60 6.82 -2.98 2.47
C LEU A 60 5.76 -2.45 3.44
N TYR A 61 4.53 -2.46 2.96
CA TYR A 61 3.34 -2.13 3.72
C TYR A 61 2.38 -3.31 3.73
N GLN A 62 1.68 -3.51 4.85
CA GLN A 62 0.65 -4.53 5.00
C GLN A 62 -0.67 -3.91 5.41
N VAL A 63 -1.75 -4.28 4.72
CA VAL A 63 -3.10 -3.95 5.16
C VAL A 63 -3.48 -4.91 6.29
N GLY A 64 -3.73 -4.36 7.48
CA GLY A 64 -4.10 -5.14 8.67
C GLY A 64 -5.61 -5.32 8.81
N GLY A 65 -6.03 -6.25 9.66
CA GLY A 65 -7.45 -6.48 9.97
C GLY A 65 -8.22 -7.28 8.91
N LEU A 66 -7.49 -7.92 7.99
CA LEU A 66 -8.01 -8.82 6.96
C LEU A 66 -7.78 -10.28 7.38
N ASP A 67 -8.55 -11.20 6.81
CA ASP A 67 -8.37 -12.64 7.05
C ASP A 67 -7.16 -13.17 6.26
N GLY A 68 -6.89 -12.57 5.11
CA GLY A 68 -5.79 -12.84 4.22
C GLY A 68 -4.57 -11.94 4.42
N GLU A 69 -3.59 -12.14 3.55
CA GLU A 69 -2.38 -11.34 3.45
C GLU A 69 -2.44 -10.43 2.21
N VAL A 70 -2.23 -9.14 2.45
CA VAL A 70 -2.17 -8.10 1.42
C VAL A 70 -0.93 -7.25 1.65
N ILE A 71 -0.04 -7.19 0.65
CA ILE A 71 1.28 -6.57 0.73
C ILE A 71 1.50 -5.62 -0.43
N PHE A 72 1.97 -4.41 -0.09
CA PHE A 72 2.34 -3.37 -1.03
C PHE A 72 3.81 -2.97 -0.88
N GLU A 73 4.39 -2.51 -1.96
CA GLU A 73 5.75 -2.00 -2.02
C GLU A 73 5.79 -0.55 -2.48
N GLU A 74 6.46 0.29 -1.71
CA GLU A 74 7.01 1.56 -2.22
C GLU A 74 8.43 1.33 -2.70
N ALA A 75 8.72 1.69 -3.94
CA ALA A 75 10.06 1.59 -4.50
C ALA A 75 11.02 2.58 -3.82
N GLY A 76 12.28 2.16 -3.66
CA GLY A 76 13.35 3.07 -3.24
C GLY A 76 13.58 4.19 -4.26
N GLN A 77 13.95 5.38 -3.78
CA GLN A 77 14.29 6.54 -4.61
C GLN A 77 15.76 6.56 -5.01
#